data_AF-A0AAC8V9Y6-F1
#
_entry.id   AF-A0AAC8V9Y6-F1
#
_cell.length_a   1.000
_cell.length_b   1.000
_cell.length_c   1.000
_cell.angle_alpha   90.00
_cell.angle_beta   90.00
_cell.angle_gamma   90.00
#
_symmetry.space_group_name_H-M   'P 1'
#
loop_
_entity.id
_entity.type
_entity.pdbx_description
1 polymer ?
#
loop_
_entity_poly.entity_id
_entity_poly.type
_entity_poly.pdbx_seq_one_letter_code
_entity_poly.pdbx_strand_id
1 'polypeptide(L)' 'MKRIIKGDTNFSHLVVAHAAIDQHANAFGRTRQGWPCIYHLKYRDKLIAVEVVTRRQSYVATVMVGARNLTKLCGMPTAA' A
#
# COMPACT_ATOMS: atom_id res chain seq x y z
N MET A 1 -2.94 6.18 -14.13
CA MET A 1 -2.22 4.94 -13.78
C MET A 1 -3.18 3.99 -13.10
N LYS A 2 -3.03 2.67 -13.31
CA LYS A 2 -3.90 1.67 -12.66
C LYS A 2 -3.69 1.71 -11.15
N ARG A 3 -4.77 1.64 -10.37
CA ARG A 3 -4.70 1.54 -8.90
C ARG A 3 -4.77 0.08 -8.49
N ILE A 4 -3.85 -0.38 -7.67
CA ILE A 4 -3.80 -1.74 -7.14
C ILE A 4 -3.72 -1.63 -5.62
N ILE A 5 -4.72 -2.15 -4.92
CA ILE A 5 -4.76 -2.20 -3.47
C ILE A 5 -4.52 -3.64 -3.04
N LYS A 6 -3.60 -3.85 -2.10
CA LYS A 6 -3.21 -5.16 -1.57
C LYS A 6 -3.38 -5.20 -0.06
N GLY A 7 -3.67 -6.40 0.46
CA GLY A 7 -3.59 -6.72 1.88
C GLY A 7 -4.94 -6.80 2.60
N ASP A 8 -6.00 -6.15 2.12
CA ASP A 8 -7.29 -6.17 2.80
C ASP A 8 -8.47 -5.94 1.84
N THR A 9 -9.64 -6.45 2.21
CA THR A 9 -10.94 -6.28 1.54
C THR A 9 -11.92 -5.41 2.34
N ASN A 10 -11.57 -5.00 3.57
CA ASN A 10 -12.40 -4.12 4.37
C ASN A 10 -12.61 -2.77 3.66
N PHE A 11 -13.87 -2.37 3.50
CA PHE A 11 -14.25 -1.13 2.84
C PHE A 11 -13.59 0.12 3.45
N SER A 12 -13.41 0.18 4.76
CA SER A 12 -12.72 1.32 5.40
C SER A 12 -11.28 1.44 4.93
N HIS A 13 -10.57 0.32 4.78
CA HIS A 13 -9.19 0.29 4.35
C HIS A 13 -9.04 0.62 2.86
N LEU A 14 -10.03 0.25 2.04
CA LEU A 14 -10.07 0.63 0.63
C LEU A 14 -10.15 2.16 0.46
N VAL A 15 -11.03 2.82 1.23
CA VAL A 15 -11.15 4.29 1.22
C VAL A 15 -9.82 4.94 1.58
N VAL A 16 -9.18 4.44 2.64
CA VAL A 16 -7.89 4.97 3.09
C VAL A 16 -6.77 4.71 2.07
N ALA A 17 -6.73 3.54 1.45
CA ALA A 17 -5.74 3.21 0.43
C ALA A 17 -5.90 4.09 -0.83
N HIS A 18 -7.14 4.42 -1.22
CA HIS A 18 -7.39 5.36 -2.31
C HIS A 18 -6.89 6.76 -1.97
N ALA A 19 -7.20 7.26 -0.77
CA ALA A 19 -6.71 8.56 -0.31
C ALA A 19 -5.17 8.62 -0.25
N ALA A 20 -4.51 7.54 0.19
CA ALA A 20 -3.05 7.43 0.17
C ALA A 20 -2.47 7.52 -1.26
N ILE A 21 -3.10 6.85 -2.23
CA ILE A 21 -2.68 6.92 -3.64
C ILE A 21 -2.85 8.35 -4.18
N ASP A 22 -3.94 9.03 -3.86
CA ASP A 22 -4.18 10.40 -4.32
C ASP A 22 -3.13 11.36 -3.75
N GLN A 23 -2.82 11.25 -2.46
CA GLN A 23 -1.76 12.03 -1.83
C GLN A 23 -0.38 11.74 -2.45
N HIS A 24 -0.08 10.47 -2.73
CA HIS A 24 1.18 10.08 -3.37
C HIS A 24 1.29 10.59 -4.81
N ALA A 25 0.21 10.48 -5.58
CA ALA A 25 0.14 10.97 -6.95
C ALA A 25 0.32 12.50 -7.01
N ASN A 26 -0.26 13.23 -6.06
CA ASN A 26 -0.08 14.69 -5.97
C ASN A 26 1.35 15.07 -5.58
N ALA A 27 1.98 14.33 -4.67
CA ALA A 27 3.33 14.64 -4.19
C ALA A 27 4.43 14.28 -5.20
N PHE A 28 4.30 13.14 -5.89
CA PHE A 28 5.39 12.57 -6.69
C PHE A 28 5.01 12.30 -8.15
N GLY A 29 3.72 12.25 -8.48
CA GLY A 29 3.28 11.88 -9.83
C GLY A 29 3.88 10.55 -10.28
N ARG A 30 4.65 10.56 -11.37
CA ARG A 30 5.33 9.37 -11.94
C ARG A 30 6.78 9.20 -11.48
N THR A 31 7.28 10.11 -10.65
CA THR A 31 8.65 10.05 -10.13
C THR A 31 8.78 8.98 -9.03
N ARG A 32 10.00 8.72 -8.55
CA ARG A 32 10.27 7.76 -7.47
C ARG A 32 9.70 6.35 -7.71
N GLN A 33 9.81 5.86 -8.94
CA GLN A 33 9.39 4.49 -9.26
C GLN A 33 10.17 3.47 -8.43
N GLY A 34 9.46 2.50 -7.86
CA GLY A 34 10.03 1.44 -7.03
C GLY A 34 10.32 1.83 -5.58
N TRP A 35 10.30 3.12 -5.23
CA TRP A 35 10.54 3.58 -3.86
C TRP A 35 9.25 3.55 -3.04
N PRO A 36 9.19 2.79 -1.94
CA PRO A 36 8.03 2.78 -1.06
C PRO A 36 7.93 4.07 -0.25
N CYS A 37 6.70 4.57 -0.10
CA CYS A 37 6.37 5.69 0.77
C CYS A 37 5.24 5.28 1.71
N ILE A 38 5.38 5.56 3.00
CA ILE A 38 4.38 5.21 4.02
C ILE A 38 3.54 6.45 4.32
N TYR A 39 2.22 6.28 4.23
CA TYR A 39 1.23 7.29 4.59
C TYR A 39 0.45 6.82 5.80
N HIS A 40 0.33 7.69 6.80
CA HIS A 40 -0.52 7.46 7.96
C HIS A 40 -1.79 8.29 7.80
N LEU A 41 -2.91 7.61 7.61
CA LEU A 41 -4.20 8.25 7.41
C LEU A 41 -5.13 7.87 8.55
N LYS A 42 -5.79 8.87 9.12
CA LYS A 42 -6.82 8.66 10.11
C LYS A 42 -8.16 8.41 9.42
N TYR A 43 -8.83 7.34 9.77
CA TYR A 43 -10.20 7.06 9.33
C TYR A 43 -11.04 6.66 10.54
N ARG A 44 -12.08 7.46 10.82
CA ARG A 44 -12.78 7.43 12.10
C ARG A 44 -11.78 7.58 13.25
N ASP A 45 -11.73 6.64 14.19
CA ASP A 45 -10.85 6.66 15.36
C ASP A 45 -9.59 5.78 15.21
N LYS A 46 -9.30 5.32 13.98
CA LYS A 46 -8.13 4.47 13.72
C LYS A 46 -7.12 5.17 12.83
N LEU A 47 -5.85 5.12 13.21
CA LEU A 47 -4.73 5.49 12.37
C LEU A 47 -4.28 4.26 11.58
N ILE A 48 -4.27 4.37 10.25
CA ILE A 48 -3.97 3.26 9.35
C ILE A 48 -2.74 3.64 8.54
N ALA A 49 -1.74 2.75 8.55
CA ALA A 49 -0.55 2.87 7.73
C ALA A 49 -0.80 2.23 6.36
N VAL A 50 -0.46 2.96 5.29
CA VAL A 50 -0.52 2.48 3.92
C VAL A 50 0.80 2.76 3.23
N GLU A 51 1.44 1.71 2.73
CA GLU A 51 2.63 1.82 1.88
C GLU A 51 2.20 1.95 0.43
N VAL A 52 2.59 3.02 -0.24
CA VAL A 52 2.34 3.25 -1.66
C VAL A 52 3.65 3.17 -2.42
N VAL A 53 3.66 2.40 -3.51
CA VAL A 53 4.79 2.25 -4.43
C VAL A 53 4.34 2.62 -5.84
N THR A 54 5.07 3.55 -6.46
CA THR A 54 4.89 3.85 -7.88
C THR A 54 5.56 2.76 -8.73
N ARG A 55 4.82 2.16 -9.66
CA ARG A 55 5.31 1.25 -10.70
C ARG A 55 5.08 1.88 -12.08
N ARG A 56 5.66 1.28 -13.12
CA ARG A 56 5.64 1.81 -14.49
C ARG A 56 4.23 2.14 -15.01
N GLN A 57 3.22 1.36 -14.63
CA GLN A 57 1.83 1.53 -15.09
C GLN A 57 0.80 1.60 -13.97
N SER A 58 1.23 1.50 -12.71
CA SER A 58 0.33 1.40 -11.57
C SER A 58 0.87 2.06 -10.31
N TYR A 59 -0.04 2.48 -9.44
CA TYR A 59 0.25 2.70 -8.02
C TYR A 59 -0.18 1.45 -7.26
N VAL A 60 0.73 0.92 -6.44
CA VAL A 60 0.45 -0.22 -5.57
C VAL A 60 0.38 0.28 -4.14
N ALA A 61 -0.82 0.28 -3.56
CA ALA A 61 -1.05 0.55 -2.15
C ALA A 61 -1.14 -0.78 -1.40
N THR A 62 -0.39 -0.90 -0.31
CA THR A 62 -0.41 -2.05 0.59
C THR A 62 -0.83 -1.55 1.96
N VAL A 63 -2.01 -1.97 2.41
CA VAL A 63 -2.53 -1.61 3.73
C VAL A 63 -1.78 -2.42 4.79
N MET A 64 -1.21 -1.75 5.79
CA MET A 64 -0.43 -2.35 6.87
C MET A 64 -1.30 -2.51 8.12
N VAL A 65 -2.32 -3.36 8.04
CA VAL A 65 -3.19 -3.67 9.20
C VAL A 65 -2.85 -5.07 9.72
N GLY A 66 -2.47 -5.15 11.00
CA GLY A 66 -2.09 -6.39 11.66
C GLY A 66 -0.66 -6.85 11.37
N ALA A 67 -0.33 -8.07 11.81
CA ALA A 67 0.98 -8.68 11.55
C ALA A 67 1.15 -8.97 10.06
N ARG A 68 2.29 -8.57 9.48
CA ARG A 68 2.65 -8.92 8.10
C ARG A 68 2.91 -10.42 8.02
N ASN A 69 2.08 -11.14 7.27
CA ASN A 69 2.41 -12.52 6.87
C ASN A 69 3.56 -12.46 5.86
N LEU A 70 4.78 -12.69 6.37
CA LEU A 70 5.99 -12.79 5.56
C LEU A 70 5.95 -14.11 4.79
N THR A 71 5.33 -14.12 3.62
CA THR A 71 5.27 -15.31 2.75
C THR A 71 6.59 -15.63 2.07
N LYS A 72 7.56 -14.72 2.11
CA LYS A 72 8.91 -14.91 1.57
C LYS A 72 9.96 -14.60 2.64
N LEU A 73 10.12 -15.51 3.59
CA LEU A 73 11.30 -15.52 4.43
C LEU A 73 12.50 -15.97 3.60
N CYS A 74 13.56 -15.16 3.60
CA CYS A 74 14.80 -15.48 2.91
C CYS A 74 15.36 -16.81 3.48
N GLY A 75 15.55 -17.81 2.63
CA GLY A 75 16.09 -19.12 3.03
C GLY A 75 15.07 -20.20 3.37
N MET A 76 13.76 -19.91 3.34
CA MET A 76 12.74 -20.97 3.48
C MET A 76 12.16 -21.38 2.12
N PRO A 77 12.13 -22.68 1.78
CA PRO A 77 11.46 -23.15 0.57
C PRO A 77 9.96 -22.81 0.69
N THR A 78 9.41 -22.25 -0.38
CA THR A 78 7.96 -22.03 -0.47
C THR A 78 7.31 -23.41 -0.54
N ALA A 79 6.51 -23.78 0.45
CA ALA A 79 5.77 -25.04 0.43
C ALA A 79 4.87 -25.06 -0.82
N ALA A 80 5.06 -26.08 -1.66
CA ALA A 80 4.35 -26.30 -2.91
C ALA A 80 2.92 -26.79 -2.67
#